data_AF-A0A9D0CRC8-F1
#
_entry.id   AF-A0A9D0CRC8-F1
#
_cell.length_a   1.000
_cell.length_b   1.000
_cell.length_c   1.000
_cell.angle_alpha   90.00
_cell.angle_beta   90.00
_cell.angle_gamma   90.00
#
_symmetry.space_group_name_H-M   'P 1'
#
loop_
_entity.id
_entity.type
_entity.pdbx_description
1 polymer ?
#
loop_
_entity_poly.entity_id
_entity_poly.type
_entity_poly.pdbx_seq_one_letter_code
_entity_poly.pdbx_strand_id
1 'polypeptide(L)'
;MIQDDEALTGQLRRGMAVSRDLMAVLREERLALLDQSPESIESVLVRKTALAEDLRSVLAGLQRWRRARGGMAPGRDATLRGVVRARTPGQEPLLSRFCSVLDECRSLEKDNGAIVNQHLRRLNSGIADILRTSRMLIDDCYSPEPMPARARASSTHWVA
;
A
#
# COMPACT_ATOMS: atom_id res chain seq x y z
N MET A 1 14.72 10.73 -38.40
CA MET A 1 14.95 9.49 -37.63
C MET A 1 15.75 9.69 -36.34
N ILE A 2 16.73 10.61 -36.26
CA ILE A 2 17.58 10.77 -35.05
C ILE A 2 16.86 11.46 -33.88
N GLN A 3 16.10 12.54 -34.10
CA GLN A 3 15.32 13.24 -33.05
C GLN A 3 14.25 12.36 -32.37
N ASP A 4 13.80 11.33 -33.07
CA ASP A 4 12.70 10.46 -32.68
C ASP A 4 13.11 9.40 -31.63
N ASP A 5 14.37 8.98 -31.68
CA ASP A 5 14.99 8.11 -30.69
C ASP A 5 15.35 8.88 -29.42
N GLU A 6 15.74 10.15 -29.54
CA GLU A 6 16.09 11.00 -28.40
C GLU A 6 14.89 11.25 -27.47
N ALA A 7 13.70 11.47 -28.04
CA ALA A 7 12.49 11.68 -27.24
C ALA A 7 12.10 10.43 -26.43
N LEU A 8 12.14 9.23 -27.05
CA LEU A 8 11.88 7.97 -26.36
C LEU A 8 12.95 7.69 -25.30
N THR A 9 14.22 7.83 -25.69
CA THR A 9 15.37 7.62 -24.81
C THR A 9 15.29 8.54 -23.59
N GLY A 10 14.93 9.80 -23.80
CA GLY A 10 14.73 10.78 -22.74
C GLY A 10 13.62 10.38 -21.78
N GLN A 11 12.47 9.90 -22.28
CA GLN A 11 11.39 9.41 -21.43
C GLN A 11 11.77 8.15 -20.66
N LEU A 12 12.42 7.18 -21.30
CA LEU A 12 12.85 5.94 -20.66
C LEU A 12 13.94 6.17 -19.61
N ARG A 13 14.90 7.07 -19.87
CA ARG A 13 15.92 7.45 -18.89
C ARG A 13 15.32 8.17 -17.69
N ARG A 14 14.39 9.10 -17.92
CA ARG A 14 13.65 9.76 -16.83
C ARG A 14 12.83 8.75 -16.03
N GLY A 15 12.07 7.88 -16.70
CA GLY A 15 11.34 6.80 -16.04
C GLY A 15 12.24 5.90 -15.19
N MET A 16 13.39 5.48 -15.72
CA MET A 16 14.36 4.70 -14.99
C MET A 16 14.91 5.41 -13.74
N ALA A 17 15.17 6.71 -13.82
CA ALA A 17 15.63 7.49 -12.66
C ALA A 17 14.54 7.55 -11.58
N VAL A 18 13.34 8.01 -11.97
CA VAL A 18 12.20 8.15 -11.04
C VAL A 18 11.81 6.80 -10.43
N SER A 19 11.83 5.70 -11.20
CA SER A 19 11.52 4.37 -10.66
C SER A 19 12.58 3.85 -9.70
N ARG A 20 13.87 4.17 -9.89
CA ARG A 20 14.92 3.82 -8.92
C ARG A 20 14.76 4.61 -7.63
N ASP A 21 14.45 5.89 -7.74
CA ASP A 21 14.21 6.75 -6.58
C ASP A 21 12.97 6.26 -5.81
N LEU A 22 11.91 5.85 -6.53
CA LEU A 22 10.73 5.24 -5.91
C LEU A 22 11.10 3.93 -5.20
N MET A 23 11.89 3.07 -5.83
CA MET A 23 12.36 1.83 -5.20
C MET A 23 13.15 2.10 -3.92
N ALA A 24 13.98 3.14 -3.88
CA ALA A 24 14.69 3.56 -2.67
C ALA A 24 13.70 4.02 -1.59
N VAL A 25 12.74 4.87 -1.94
CA VAL A 25 11.69 5.35 -1.03
C VAL A 25 10.83 4.20 -0.48
N LEU A 26 10.49 3.20 -1.30
CA LEU A 26 9.74 2.03 -0.84
C LEU A 26 10.53 1.13 0.11
N ARG A 27 11.86 1.08 -0.03
CA ARG A 27 12.73 0.39 0.93
C ARG A 27 12.83 1.16 2.24
N GLU A 28 12.91 2.48 2.18
CA GLU A 28 12.84 3.34 3.38
C GLU A 28 11.49 3.22 4.08
N GLU A 29 10.38 3.18 3.33
CA GLU A 29 9.03 2.93 3.86
C GLU A 29 8.98 1.62 4.63
N ARG A 30 9.57 0.56 4.07
CA ARG A 30 9.63 -0.74 4.72
C ARG A 30 10.37 -0.67 6.06
N LEU A 31 11.52 -0.01 6.10
CA LEU A 31 12.28 0.17 7.34
C LEU A 31 11.48 1.00 8.37
N ALA A 32 10.88 2.10 7.95
CA ALA A 32 10.05 2.96 8.81
C ALA A 32 8.85 2.20 9.40
N LEU A 33 8.21 1.34 8.61
CA LEU A 33 7.10 0.48 9.04
C LEU A 33 7.56 -0.58 10.05
N LEU A 34 8.72 -1.21 9.80
CA LEU A 34 9.29 -2.19 10.72
C LEU A 34 9.72 -1.56 12.05
N ASP A 35 10.28 -0.35 11.99
CA ASP A 35 10.72 0.44 13.14
C ASP A 35 9.56 1.18 13.85
N GLN A 36 8.34 1.14 13.28
CA GLN A 36 7.13 1.80 13.80
C GLN A 36 7.31 3.30 14.09
N SER A 37 8.12 3.98 13.26
CA SER A 37 8.42 5.41 13.43
C SER A 37 7.44 6.28 12.62
N PRO A 38 6.48 6.99 13.27
CA PRO A 38 5.47 7.78 12.56
C PRO A 38 6.05 8.95 11.77
N GLU A 39 7.07 9.63 12.30
CA GLU A 39 7.76 10.74 11.62
C GLU A 39 8.47 10.27 10.34
N SER A 40 9.06 9.07 10.38
CA SER A 40 9.70 8.47 9.21
C SER A 40 8.68 8.04 8.15
N ILE A 41 7.47 7.61 8.54
CA ILE A 41 6.41 7.22 7.61
C ILE A 41 5.88 8.45 6.86
N GLU A 42 5.65 9.57 7.55
CA GLU A 42 5.15 10.79 6.92
C GLU A 42 6.12 11.37 5.88
N SER A 43 7.41 11.45 6.21
CA SER A 43 8.46 11.90 5.27
C SER A 43 8.54 11.02 4.02
N VAL A 44 8.44 9.71 4.21
CA VAL A 44 8.44 8.74 3.10
C VAL A 44 7.21 8.88 2.21
N LEU A 45 6.03 9.10 2.79
CA LEU A 45 4.79 9.31 2.04
C LEU A 45 4.88 10.55 1.12
N VAL A 46 5.42 11.67 1.61
CA VAL A 46 5.60 12.90 0.80
C VAL A 46 6.51 12.65 -0.41
N ARG A 47 7.63 11.93 -0.22
CA ARG A 47 8.53 11.59 -1.33
C ARG A 47 7.90 10.62 -2.32
N LYS A 48 7.16 9.64 -1.81
CA LYS A 48 6.46 8.63 -2.62
C LYS A 48 5.37 9.24 -3.50
N THR A 49 4.61 10.22 -2.99
CA THR A 49 3.58 10.92 -3.77
C THR A 49 4.18 11.77 -4.89
N ALA A 50 5.25 12.52 -4.62
CA ALA A 50 5.96 13.29 -5.62
C ALA A 50 6.49 12.40 -6.77
N LEU A 51 7.15 11.28 -6.43
CA LEU A 51 7.66 10.32 -7.42
C LEU A 51 6.54 9.64 -8.23
N ALA A 52 5.37 9.43 -7.62
CA ALA A 52 4.21 8.90 -8.34
C ALA A 52 3.69 9.90 -9.41
N GLU A 53 3.73 11.20 -9.13
CA GLU A 53 3.38 12.25 -10.10
C GLU A 53 4.38 12.31 -11.25
N ASP A 54 5.68 12.23 -10.94
CA ASP A 54 6.73 12.17 -11.95
C ASP A 54 6.58 10.94 -12.86
N LEU A 55 6.25 9.77 -12.30
CA LEU A 55 5.96 8.57 -13.09
C LEU A 55 4.73 8.74 -13.98
N ARG A 56 3.66 9.39 -13.51
CA ARG A 56 2.50 9.71 -14.35
C ARG A 56 2.89 10.58 -15.54
N SER A 57 3.75 11.57 -15.33
CA SER A 57 4.26 12.44 -16.40
C SER A 57 5.07 11.65 -17.44
N VAL A 58 5.97 10.77 -16.99
CA VAL A 58 6.74 9.88 -17.88
C VAL A 58 5.81 8.96 -18.69
N LEU A 59 4.84 8.32 -18.04
CA LEU A 59 3.89 7.43 -18.70
C LEU A 59 3.04 8.18 -19.73
N ALA A 60 2.60 9.41 -19.43
CA ALA A 60 1.92 10.25 -20.39
C ALA A 60 2.81 10.58 -21.60
N GLY A 61 4.10 10.83 -21.38
CA GLY A 61 5.11 11.01 -22.43
C GLY A 61 5.25 9.79 -23.34
N LEU A 62 5.41 8.60 -22.75
CA LEU A 62 5.48 7.33 -23.49
C LEU A 62 4.19 7.05 -24.28
N GLN A 63 3.03 7.35 -23.70
CA GLN A 63 1.76 7.22 -24.40
C GLN A 63 1.64 8.18 -25.60
N ARG A 64 2.03 9.45 -25.45
CA ARG A 64 2.06 10.41 -26.56
C ARG A 64 2.98 9.93 -27.68
N TRP A 65 4.19 9.50 -27.32
CA TRP A 65 5.16 8.95 -28.27
C TRP A 65 4.59 7.75 -29.04
N ARG A 66 3.95 6.83 -28.33
CA ARG A 66 3.30 5.64 -28.93
C ARG A 66 2.17 6.03 -29.89
N ARG A 67 1.29 6.95 -29.49
CA ARG A 67 0.15 7.41 -30.32
C ARG A 67 0.64 8.04 -31.62
N ALA A 68 1.70 8.85 -31.57
CA ALA A 68 2.28 9.50 -32.75
C ALA A 68 2.86 8.51 -33.78
N ARG A 69 3.11 7.25 -33.40
CA ARG A 69 3.76 6.23 -34.25
C ARG A 69 2.82 5.11 -34.69
N GLY A 70 1.52 5.38 -34.71
CA GLY A 70 0.52 4.45 -35.23
C GLY A 70 0.09 3.36 -34.24
N GLY A 71 0.42 3.49 -32.95
CA GLY A 71 -0.04 2.58 -31.89
C GLY A 71 -1.53 2.72 -31.52
N MET A 72 -2.40 3.00 -32.51
CA MET A 72 -3.85 3.14 -32.36
C MET A 72 -4.66 1.98 -32.94
N ALA A 73 -4.06 1.06 -33.73
CA ALA A 73 -4.78 -0.08 -34.28
C ALA A 73 -4.94 -1.21 -33.25
N PRO A 74 -6.11 -1.84 -33.08
CA PRO A 74 -6.26 -3.00 -32.20
C PRO A 74 -5.53 -4.22 -32.78
N GLY A 75 -4.46 -4.67 -32.12
CA GLY A 75 -3.65 -5.84 -32.51
C GLY A 75 -2.39 -5.98 -31.63
N ARG A 76 -1.72 -7.15 -31.63
CA ARG A 76 -0.52 -7.44 -30.79
C ARG A 76 0.63 -6.41 -30.95
N ASP A 77 0.70 -5.71 -32.08
CA ASP A 77 1.70 -4.68 -32.39
C ASP A 77 1.37 -3.27 -31.85
N ALA A 78 0.24 -3.10 -31.15
CA ALA A 78 -0.17 -1.81 -30.58
C ALA A 78 0.38 -1.53 -29.17
N THR A 79 1.08 -2.51 -28.58
CA THR A 79 1.74 -2.35 -27.28
C THR A 79 2.95 -1.43 -27.43
N LEU A 80 3.30 -0.68 -26.36
CA LEU A 80 4.52 0.15 -26.37
C LEU A 80 5.76 -0.69 -26.77
N ARG A 81 5.85 -1.93 -26.26
CA ARG A 81 6.92 -2.87 -26.59
C ARG A 81 6.91 -3.25 -28.08
N GLY A 82 5.75 -3.51 -28.68
CA GLY A 82 5.61 -3.78 -30.12
C GLY A 82 6.07 -2.60 -30.97
N VAL A 83 5.62 -1.38 -30.63
CA VAL A 83 6.04 -0.16 -31.34
C VAL A 83 7.54 0.10 -31.19
N VAL A 84 8.12 -0.12 -29.99
CA VAL A 84 9.57 0.01 -29.77
C VAL A 84 10.35 -1.03 -30.59
N ARG A 85 9.92 -2.30 -30.62
CA ARG A 85 10.56 -3.34 -31.44
C ARG A 85 10.55 -3.00 -32.93
N ALA A 86 9.40 -2.55 -33.44
CA ALA A 86 9.22 -2.31 -34.86
C ALA A 86 9.87 -1.00 -35.35
N ARG A 87 9.93 0.03 -34.50
CA ARG A 87 10.36 1.38 -34.90
C ARG A 87 11.72 1.79 -34.35
N THR A 88 12.11 1.30 -33.19
CA THR A 88 13.30 1.74 -32.44
C THR A 88 13.91 0.56 -31.64
N PRO A 89 14.30 -0.55 -32.30
CA PRO A 89 14.68 -1.79 -31.62
C PRO A 89 15.85 -1.64 -30.64
N GLY A 90 16.76 -0.69 -30.89
CA GLY A 90 17.87 -0.37 -29.98
C GLY A 90 17.45 0.10 -28.57
N GLN A 91 16.18 0.51 -28.40
CA GLN A 91 15.63 0.94 -27.11
C GLN A 91 14.91 -0.18 -26.33
N GLU A 92 14.78 -1.37 -26.91
CA GLU A 92 14.14 -2.51 -26.25
C GLU A 92 14.83 -2.93 -24.93
N PRO A 93 16.17 -2.95 -24.83
CA PRO A 93 16.84 -3.26 -23.56
C PRO A 93 16.51 -2.25 -22.46
N LEU A 94 16.44 -0.96 -22.81
CA LEU A 94 16.14 0.11 -21.87
C LEU A 94 14.67 0.05 -21.41
N LEU A 95 13.73 -0.21 -22.33
CA LEU A 95 12.32 -0.43 -21.99
C LEU A 95 12.14 -1.67 -21.09
N SER A 96 12.85 -2.76 -21.39
CA SER A 96 12.76 -3.98 -20.57
C SER A 96 13.30 -3.76 -19.16
N ARG A 97 14.39 -3.01 -19.02
CA ARG A 97 14.92 -2.62 -17.71
C ARG A 97 13.95 -1.74 -16.95
N PHE A 98 13.30 -0.78 -17.62
CA PHE A 98 12.27 0.06 -17.02
C PHE A 98 11.08 -0.75 -16.50
N CYS A 99 10.58 -1.71 -17.28
CA CYS A 99 9.53 -2.62 -16.82
C CYS A 99 9.97 -3.44 -15.59
N SER A 100 11.20 -3.97 -15.57
CA SER A 100 11.72 -4.74 -14.43
C SER A 100 11.71 -3.93 -13.14
N VAL A 101 12.16 -2.66 -13.17
CA VAL A 101 12.16 -1.80 -11.98
C VAL A 101 10.73 -1.49 -11.53
N LEU A 102 9.79 -1.29 -12.46
CA LEU A 102 8.38 -1.09 -12.10
C LEU A 102 7.76 -2.33 -11.43
N ASP A 103 8.12 -3.53 -11.89
CA ASP A 103 7.67 -4.78 -11.28
C ASP A 103 8.23 -4.95 -9.87
N GLU A 104 9.50 -4.58 -9.65
CA GLU A 104 10.11 -4.54 -8.31
C GLU A 104 9.41 -3.53 -7.39
N CYS A 105 9.15 -2.30 -7.86
CA CYS A 105 8.40 -1.30 -7.10
C CYS A 105 7.00 -1.81 -6.74
N ARG A 106 6.31 -2.48 -7.66
CA ARG A 106 4.99 -3.06 -7.42
C ARG A 106 5.03 -4.17 -6.36
N SER A 107 6.07 -5.01 -6.37
CA SER A 107 6.25 -6.04 -5.34
C SER A 107 6.49 -5.41 -3.97
N LEU A 108 7.38 -4.41 -3.89
CA LEU A 108 7.66 -3.70 -2.64
C LEU A 108 6.42 -3.02 -2.08
N GLU A 109 5.63 -2.35 -2.93
CA GLU A 109 4.38 -1.70 -2.52
C GLU A 109 3.38 -2.69 -1.92
N LYS A 110 3.22 -3.86 -2.56
CA LYS A 110 2.33 -4.91 -2.09
C LYS A 110 2.74 -5.42 -0.71
N ASP A 111 4.03 -5.68 -0.54
CA ASP A 111 4.58 -6.16 0.73
C ASP A 111 4.46 -5.10 1.83
N ASN A 112 4.75 -3.84 1.53
CA ASN A 112 4.62 -2.74 2.48
C ASN A 112 3.16 -2.57 2.92
N GLY A 113 2.21 -2.67 1.99
CA GLY A 113 0.78 -2.71 2.30
C GLY A 113 0.37 -3.90 3.17
N ALA A 114 1.01 -5.06 3.03
CA ALA A 114 0.78 -6.21 3.90
C ALA A 114 1.26 -5.96 5.34
N ILE A 115 2.42 -5.28 5.51
CA ILE A 115 2.96 -4.88 6.81
C ILE A 115 2.00 -3.89 7.49
N VAL A 116 1.55 -2.84 6.78
CA VAL A 116 0.56 -1.88 7.31
C VAL A 116 -0.70 -2.60 7.80
N ASN A 117 -1.26 -3.51 6.99
CA ASN A 117 -2.43 -4.30 7.35
C ASN A 117 -2.19 -5.22 8.56
N GLN A 118 -0.96 -5.70 8.76
CA GLN A 118 -0.60 -6.47 9.94
C GLN A 118 -0.57 -5.59 11.20
N HIS A 119 0.01 -4.39 11.13
CA HIS A 119 0.00 -3.44 12.24
C HIS A 119 -1.41 -3.01 12.63
N LEU A 120 -2.26 -2.69 11.65
CA LEU A 120 -3.67 -2.34 11.89
C LEU A 120 -4.44 -3.48 12.59
N ARG A 121 -4.22 -4.73 12.17
CA ARG A 121 -4.84 -5.90 12.82
C ARG A 121 -4.39 -6.06 14.27
N ARG A 122 -3.09 -5.89 14.54
CA ARG A 122 -2.54 -5.96 15.92
C ARG A 122 -3.12 -4.86 16.81
N LEU A 123 -3.17 -3.63 16.31
CA LEU A 123 -3.74 -2.49 17.02
C LEU A 123 -5.22 -2.71 17.34
N ASN A 124 -6.02 -3.12 16.34
CA ASN A 124 -7.44 -3.37 16.54
C ASN A 124 -7.71 -4.52 17.52
N SER A 125 -6.91 -5.58 17.49
CA SER A 125 -6.99 -6.67 18.47
C SER A 125 -6.69 -6.16 19.88
N GLY A 126 -5.61 -5.40 20.06
CA GLY A 126 -5.24 -4.84 21.36
C GLY A 126 -6.31 -3.90 21.92
N ILE A 127 -6.88 -3.03 21.08
CA ILE A 127 -8.01 -2.15 21.48
C ILE A 127 -9.22 -3.00 21.88
N ALA A 128 -9.59 -4.01 21.09
CA ALA A 128 -10.72 -4.89 21.41
C ALA A 128 -10.52 -5.63 22.74
N ASP A 129 -9.30 -6.07 23.04
CA ASP A 129 -8.95 -6.73 24.30
C ASP A 129 -9.01 -5.77 25.50
N ILE A 130 -8.52 -4.53 25.34
CA ILE A 130 -8.64 -3.47 26.35
C ILE A 130 -10.11 -3.16 26.62
N LEU A 131 -10.91 -2.96 25.57
CA LEU A 131 -12.35 -2.66 25.71
C LEU A 131 -13.10 -3.80 26.41
N ARG A 132 -12.80 -5.06 26.06
CA ARG A 132 -13.40 -6.24 26.71
C ARG A 132 -13.03 -6.31 28.19
N THR A 133 -11.76 -6.13 28.50
CA THR A 133 -11.25 -6.19 29.89
C THR A 133 -11.84 -5.07 30.73
N SER A 134 -11.84 -3.84 30.22
CA SER A 134 -12.47 -2.70 30.88
C SER A 134 -13.96 -2.93 31.12
N ARG A 135 -14.67 -3.55 30.17
CA ARG A 135 -16.10 -3.89 30.35
C ARG A 135 -16.32 -4.90 31.46
N MET A 136 -15.53 -5.98 31.51
CA MET A 136 -15.61 -6.97 32.58
C MET A 136 -15.35 -6.33 33.96
N LEU A 137 -14.31 -5.51 34.08
CA LEU A 137 -14.00 -4.82 35.34
C LEU A 137 -15.15 -3.93 35.81
N ILE A 138 -15.81 -3.22 34.90
CA ILE A 138 -16.99 -2.40 35.22
C ILE A 138 -18.14 -3.31 35.66
N ASP A 139 -18.46 -4.36 34.91
CA ASP A 139 -19.58 -5.25 35.24
C ASP A 139 -19.34 -5.96 36.60
N ASP A 140 -18.09 -6.31 36.94
CA ASP A 140 -17.71 -6.86 38.26
C ASP A 140 -17.87 -5.83 39.40
N CYS A 141 -17.52 -4.56 39.17
CA CYS A 141 -17.67 -3.48 40.16
C CYS A 141 -19.12 -3.07 40.41
N TYR A 142 -20.01 -3.29 39.45
CA TYR A 142 -21.42 -2.88 39.51
C TYR A 142 -22.40 -4.06 39.61
N SER A 143 -21.90 -5.28 39.78
CA SER A 143 -22.72 -6.46 40.05
C SER A 143 -23.33 -6.32 41.46
N PRO A 144 -24.65 -6.16 41.62
CA PRO A 144 -25.25 -6.09 42.94
C PRO A 144 -25.03 -7.43 43.64
N GLU A 145 -24.45 -7.41 44.85
CA GLU A 145 -24.41 -8.60 45.69
C GLU A 145 -25.81 -9.23 45.74
N PRO A 146 -25.94 -10.55 45.55
CA PRO A 146 -27.22 -11.20 45.75
C PRO A 146 -27.63 -10.95 47.21
N MET A 147 -28.65 -10.11 47.41
CA MET A 147 -29.22 -9.88 48.73
C MET A 147 -29.49 -11.26 49.37
N PRO A 148 -29.00 -11.52 50.59
CA PRO A 148 -29.30 -12.77 51.26
C PRO A 148 -30.81 -12.87 51.38
N ALA A 149 -31.37 -13.94 50.79
CA ALA A 149 -32.79 -14.23 50.84
C ALA A 149 -33.21 -14.27 52.31
N ARG A 150 -33.88 -13.20 52.78
CA ARG A 150 -34.45 -13.15 54.12
C ARG A 150 -35.32 -14.40 54.28
N ALA A 151 -34.93 -15.22 55.24
CA ALA A 151 -35.62 -16.43 55.64
C ALA A 151 -37.13 -16.15 55.70
N ARG A 152 -37.90 -16.84 54.87
CA ARG A 152 -39.34 -16.97 55.09
C ARG A 152 -39.50 -17.68 56.42
N ALA A 153 -39.83 -16.92 57.47
CA ALA A 153 -40.20 -17.47 58.76
C ALA A 153 -41.40 -18.41 58.54
N SER A 154 -41.14 -19.70 58.73
CA SER A 154 -42.13 -20.75 58.72
C SER A 154 -42.88 -20.68 60.05
N SER A 155 -44.06 -20.06 60.10
CA SER A 155 -44.95 -20.13 61.25
C SER A 155 -45.88 -21.34 61.11
N THR A 156 -45.37 -22.51 61.49
CA THR A 156 -46.21 -23.69 61.76
C THR A 156 -46.80 -23.58 63.18
N HIS A 157 -48.05 -24.01 63.29
CA HIS A 157 -48.98 -23.88 64.40
C HIS A 157 -48.48 -24.32 65.79
N TRP A 158 -48.98 -23.62 66.81
CA TRP A 158 -49.40 -24.20 68.09
C TRP A 158 -50.72 -23.54 68.53
N VAL A 159 -51.82 -24.29 68.49
CA VAL A 159 -53.02 -24.03 69.31
C VAL A 159 -53.34 -25.36 69.99
N ALA A 160 -53.37 -25.30 71.32
CA ALA A 160 -53.76 -26.38 72.22
C ALA A 160 -55.28 -26.51 72.31
#